data_AF-A0A4R5HLX4-F1
#
_entry.id   AF-A0A4R5HLX4-F1
#
_cell.length_a   1.000
_cell.length_b   1.000
_cell.length_c   1.000
_cell.angle_alpha   90.00
_cell.angle_beta   90.00
_cell.angle_gamma   90.00
#
_symmetry.space_group_name_H-M   'P 1'
#
loop_
_entity.id
_entity.type
_entity.pdbx_description
1 polymer ?
#
loop_
_entity_poly.entity_id
_entity_poly.type
_entity_poly.pdbx_seq_one_letter_code
_entity_poly.pdbx_strand_id
1 'polypeptide(L)'
;TRGVYPSMYTGRPWTMRQYAGFGTAVESNARYKQLIANGTMGLSVAFDLPTQMGHDSDAPIAHGEVGKVGVAIDSIDDMRVLFGGIPLDKVSTSMTINAPAALLLLLYQLVG
;
A
#
# COMPACT_ATOMS: atom_id res chain seq x y z
N THR A 1 -25.88 -16.68 8.39
CA THR A 1 -25.73 -16.01 9.70
C THR A 1 -24.52 -16.44 10.52
N ARG A 2 -23.87 -17.60 10.31
CA ARG A 2 -22.75 -18.08 11.16
C ARG A 2 -21.32 -17.92 10.59
N GLY A 3 -21.16 -17.22 9.47
CA GLY A 3 -19.89 -17.04 8.78
C GLY A 3 -20.01 -17.24 7.27
N VAL A 4 -18.98 -16.82 6.54
CA VAL A 4 -18.91 -16.95 5.07
C VAL A 4 -18.20 -18.23 4.61
N TYR A 5 -17.50 -18.92 5.51
CA TYR A 5 -16.78 -20.17 5.24
C TYR A 5 -17.22 -21.31 6.17
N PRO A 6 -17.27 -22.57 5.71
CA PRO A 6 -17.68 -23.71 6.56
C PRO A 6 -16.79 -23.94 7.79
N SER A 7 -15.47 -23.80 7.64
CA SER A 7 -14.49 -24.04 8.71
C SER A 7 -14.07 -22.77 9.45
N MET A 8 -14.37 -21.58 8.92
CA MET A 8 -13.91 -20.30 9.45
C MET A 8 -12.43 -20.37 9.90
N TYR A 9 -12.14 -19.97 11.15
CA TYR A 9 -10.79 -19.86 11.71
C TYR A 9 -10.18 -21.19 12.15
N THR A 10 -10.93 -22.29 12.21
CA THR A 10 -10.33 -23.61 12.49
C THR A 10 -9.59 -24.18 11.28
N GLY A 11 -9.96 -23.73 10.07
CA GLY A 11 -9.22 -24.04 8.84
C GLY A 11 -8.11 -23.01 8.56
N ARG A 12 -8.43 -21.72 8.57
CA ARG A 12 -7.46 -20.63 8.36
C ARG A 12 -7.82 -19.42 9.22
N PRO A 13 -6.91 -18.94 10.10
CA PRO A 13 -7.11 -17.70 10.84
C PRO A 13 -7.34 -16.50 9.92
N TRP A 14 -7.87 -15.40 10.46
CA TRP A 14 -7.97 -14.16 9.71
C TRP A 14 -6.60 -13.66 9.27
N THR A 15 -6.57 -12.87 8.20
CA THR A 15 -5.31 -12.23 7.77
C THR A 15 -4.99 -11.07 8.71
N MET A 16 -3.86 -11.14 9.41
CA MET A 16 -3.32 -9.99 10.12
C MET A 16 -2.71 -9.03 9.09
N ARG A 17 -3.46 -7.99 8.71
CA ARG A 17 -3.03 -6.98 7.74
C ARG A 17 -2.79 -5.66 8.46
N GLN A 18 -1.54 -5.22 8.51
CA GLN A 18 -1.20 -3.95 9.15
C GLN A 18 -1.32 -2.82 8.15
N TYR A 19 -2.01 -1.75 8.57
CA TYR A 19 -2.07 -0.49 7.84
C TYR A 19 -0.75 0.25 7.99
N ALA A 20 -0.06 0.49 6.88
CA ALA A 20 1.28 1.03 6.87
C ALA A 20 1.55 1.85 5.59
N GLY A 21 2.19 2.99 5.79
CA GLY A 21 2.54 3.94 4.75
C GLY A 21 2.72 5.29 5.43
N PHE A 22 3.92 5.83 5.38
CA PHE A 22 4.26 7.13 5.96
C PHE A 22 5.56 7.61 5.32
N GLY A 23 5.65 8.92 5.06
CA GLY A 23 6.84 9.53 4.48
C GLY A 23 7.07 9.08 3.04
N THR A 24 8.29 8.68 2.74
CA THR A 24 8.74 8.33 1.39
C THR A 24 8.46 6.87 1.02
N ALA A 25 8.52 6.57 -0.28
CA ALA A 25 8.45 5.19 -0.78
C ALA A 25 9.54 4.29 -0.20
N VAL A 26 10.75 4.83 0.05
CA VAL A 26 11.88 4.10 0.65
C VAL A 26 11.57 3.71 2.10
N GLU A 27 11.10 4.65 2.91
CA GLU A 27 10.74 4.41 4.32
C GLU A 27 9.58 3.42 4.43
N SER A 28 8.57 3.57 3.55
CA SER A 28 7.44 2.65 3.50
C SER A 28 7.87 1.24 3.05
N ASN A 29 8.76 1.11 2.06
CA ASN A 29 9.33 -0.19 1.66
C ASN A 29 10.09 -0.87 2.80
N ALA A 30 10.94 -0.11 3.52
CA ALA A 30 11.67 -0.62 4.67
C ALA A 30 10.71 -1.13 5.76
N ARG A 31 9.63 -0.38 6.02
CA ARG A 31 8.57 -0.81 6.95
C ARG A 31 7.87 -2.09 6.46
N TYR A 32 7.56 -2.21 5.18
CA TYR A 32 6.93 -3.42 4.63
C TYR A 32 7.82 -4.65 4.78
N LYS A 33 9.13 -4.52 4.52
CA LYS A 33 10.09 -5.61 4.74
C LYS A 33 10.15 -6.02 6.20
N GLN A 34 10.16 -5.07 7.14
CA GLN A 34 10.11 -5.38 8.58
C GLN A 34 8.82 -6.11 8.96
N LEU A 35 7.67 -5.68 8.44
CA LEU A 35 6.38 -6.33 8.68
C LEU A 35 6.37 -7.77 8.16
N ILE A 36 6.86 -7.98 6.95
CA ILE A 36 6.97 -9.33 6.35
C ILE A 36 7.93 -10.21 7.16
N ALA A 37 9.09 -9.68 7.55
CA ALA A 37 10.04 -10.40 8.39
C ALA A 37 9.45 -10.82 9.76
N ASN A 38 8.50 -10.03 10.28
CA ASN A 38 7.76 -10.32 11.50
C ASN A 38 6.53 -11.23 11.27
N GLY A 39 6.38 -11.81 10.08
CA GLY A 39 5.43 -12.89 9.79
C GLY A 39 4.07 -12.46 9.24
N THR A 40 3.85 -11.17 8.92
CA THR A 40 2.65 -10.80 8.16
C THR A 40 2.85 -11.00 6.66
N MET A 41 1.83 -11.56 6.01
CA MET A 41 1.76 -11.69 4.55
C MET A 41 0.69 -10.75 3.95
N GLY A 42 0.17 -9.81 4.75
CA GLY A 42 -0.83 -8.84 4.37
C GLY A 42 -0.34 -7.41 4.59
N LEU A 43 -0.08 -6.68 3.50
CA LEU A 43 0.26 -5.26 3.55
C LEU A 43 -0.95 -4.40 3.21
N SER A 44 -1.15 -3.27 3.89
CA SER A 44 -2.10 -2.26 3.44
C SER A 44 -1.41 -0.91 3.30
N VAL A 45 -1.43 -0.37 2.09
CA VAL A 45 -0.78 0.89 1.71
C VAL A 45 -1.69 2.06 2.07
N ALA A 46 -1.13 3.02 2.81
CA ALA A 46 -1.70 4.34 3.05
C ALA A 46 -1.03 5.35 2.12
N PHE A 47 -1.80 6.09 1.34
CA PHE A 47 -1.28 7.16 0.46
C PHE A 47 -1.44 8.53 1.11
N ASP A 48 -0.58 9.47 0.76
CA ASP A 48 -0.73 10.85 1.23
C ASP A 48 -1.96 11.55 0.62
N LEU A 49 -2.29 12.74 1.12
CA LEU A 49 -3.47 13.47 0.64
C LEU A 49 -3.35 13.89 -0.84
N PRO A 50 -2.21 14.41 -1.34
CA PRO A 50 -2.01 14.69 -2.77
C PRO A 50 -2.31 13.49 -3.68
N THR A 51 -1.72 12.33 -3.38
CA THR A 51 -1.96 11.09 -4.13
C THR A 51 -3.43 10.69 -4.07
N GLN A 52 -4.09 10.82 -2.91
CA GLN A 52 -5.53 10.52 -2.77
C GLN A 52 -6.41 11.45 -3.60
N MET A 53 -5.99 12.69 -3.80
CA MET A 53 -6.69 13.71 -4.58
C MET A 53 -6.31 13.69 -6.07
N GLY A 54 -5.30 12.90 -6.47
CA GLY A 54 -4.83 12.83 -7.86
C GLY A 54 -3.97 14.03 -8.26
N HIS A 55 -3.19 14.57 -7.33
CA HIS A 55 -2.23 15.63 -7.59
C HIS A 55 -0.80 15.11 -7.43
N ASP A 56 0.06 15.52 -8.34
CA ASP A 56 1.51 15.34 -8.21
C ASP A 56 2.04 16.19 -7.05
N SER A 57 3.14 15.73 -6.44
CA SER A 57 3.74 16.35 -5.26
C SER A 57 4.22 17.80 -5.46
N ASP A 58 4.44 18.24 -6.70
CA ASP A 58 4.81 19.63 -7.05
C ASP A 58 3.62 20.55 -7.31
N ALA A 59 2.39 20.03 -7.27
CA ALA A 59 1.19 20.84 -7.42
C ALA A 59 1.10 21.86 -6.27
N PRO A 60 0.77 23.14 -6.54
CA PRO A 60 0.67 24.17 -5.49
C PRO A 60 -0.26 23.80 -4.33
N ILE A 61 -1.32 23.04 -4.60
CA ILE A 61 -2.30 22.57 -3.60
C ILE A 61 -1.77 21.43 -2.71
N ALA A 62 -0.73 20.72 -3.14
CA ALA A 62 -0.13 19.60 -2.41
C ALA A 62 0.87 20.06 -1.34
N HIS A 63 1.28 21.34 -1.36
CA HIS A 63 2.29 21.88 -0.47
C HIS A 63 1.93 21.66 1.00
N GLY A 64 2.84 21.02 1.75
CA GLY A 64 2.68 20.74 3.19
C GLY A 64 1.92 19.45 3.51
N GLU A 65 1.42 18.73 2.52
CA GLU A 65 0.68 17.47 2.71
C GLU A 65 1.39 16.23 2.10
N VAL A 66 2.43 16.45 1.28
CA VAL A 66 3.25 15.40 0.67
C VAL A 66 3.88 14.51 1.74
N GLY A 67 3.63 13.21 1.67
CA GLY A 67 4.20 12.19 2.58
C GLY A 67 3.72 12.24 4.04
N LYS A 68 2.80 13.16 4.40
CA LYS A 68 2.46 13.46 5.81
C LYS A 68 1.58 12.41 6.47
N VAL A 69 0.65 11.82 5.71
CA VAL A 69 -0.34 10.85 6.21
C VAL A 69 -0.29 9.51 5.50
N GLY A 70 0.69 9.33 4.63
CA GLY A 70 0.87 8.16 3.79
C GLY A 70 2.06 8.33 2.87
N VAL A 71 2.28 7.37 1.99
CA VAL A 71 3.33 7.46 0.96
C VAL A 71 2.88 8.35 -0.19
N ALA A 72 3.77 9.20 -0.69
CA ALA A 72 3.59 9.96 -1.93
C ALA A 72 3.89 9.06 -3.15
N ILE A 73 3.00 9.06 -4.15
CA ILE A 73 3.19 8.34 -5.42
C ILE A 73 2.80 9.26 -6.57
N ASP A 74 3.80 9.78 -7.28
CA ASP A 74 3.61 10.62 -8.46
C ASP A 74 3.77 9.80 -9.75
N SER A 75 4.57 8.73 -9.69
CA SER A 75 5.03 8.01 -10.87
C SER A 75 5.17 6.49 -10.67
N ILE A 76 5.45 5.78 -11.77
CA ILE A 76 5.81 4.36 -11.71
C ILE A 76 7.12 4.12 -10.94
N ASP A 77 8.04 5.09 -10.90
CA ASP A 77 9.32 4.93 -10.21
C ASP A 77 9.13 4.91 -8.69
N ASP A 78 8.19 5.69 -8.16
CA ASP A 78 7.82 5.64 -6.74
C ASP A 78 7.20 4.28 -6.40
N MET A 79 6.37 3.74 -7.29
CA MET A 79 5.76 2.42 -7.11
C MET A 79 6.81 1.30 -7.14
N ARG A 80 7.82 1.40 -8.02
CA ARG A 80 8.97 0.47 -8.07
C ARG A 80 9.79 0.53 -6.79
N VAL A 81 10.01 1.71 -6.24
CA VAL A 81 10.71 1.88 -4.96
C VAL A 81 9.86 1.30 -3.82
N LEU A 82 8.57 1.61 -3.78
CA LEU A 82 7.65 1.15 -2.74
C LEU A 82 7.62 -0.36 -2.61
N PHE A 83 7.57 -1.08 -3.74
CA PHE A 83 7.51 -2.55 -3.77
C PHE A 83 8.84 -3.24 -4.09
N GLY A 84 9.94 -2.48 -4.17
CA GLY A 84 11.26 -3.01 -4.49
C GLY A 84 11.69 -4.15 -3.55
N GLY A 85 11.85 -5.35 -4.11
CA GLY A 85 12.23 -6.56 -3.37
C GLY A 85 11.13 -7.18 -2.51
N ILE A 86 9.86 -6.82 -2.72
CA ILE A 86 8.71 -7.47 -2.10
C ILE A 86 8.14 -8.51 -3.08
N PRO A 87 7.98 -9.79 -2.70
CA PRO A 87 7.42 -10.81 -3.58
C PRO A 87 5.89 -10.67 -3.67
N LEU A 88 5.42 -9.87 -4.63
CA LEU A 88 3.99 -9.54 -4.81
C LEU A 88 3.12 -10.74 -5.23
N ASP A 89 3.73 -11.82 -5.71
CA ASP A 89 3.10 -13.11 -5.97
C ASP A 89 2.76 -13.88 -4.67
N LYS A 90 3.41 -13.55 -3.56
CA LYS A 90 3.27 -14.25 -2.26
C LYS A 90 2.62 -13.39 -1.18
N VAL A 91 2.75 -12.08 -1.28
CA VAL A 91 2.20 -11.12 -0.32
C VAL A 91 0.90 -10.57 -0.86
N SER A 92 -0.14 -10.56 -0.04
CA SER A 92 -1.38 -9.89 -0.40
C SER A 92 -1.25 -8.40 -0.09
N THR A 93 -1.53 -7.56 -1.06
CA THR A 93 -1.56 -6.11 -0.91
C THR A 93 -2.99 -5.58 -0.89
N SER A 94 -3.19 -4.50 -0.15
CA SER A 94 -4.41 -3.70 -0.13
C SER A 94 -3.98 -2.25 -0.31
N MET A 95 -4.72 -1.48 -1.09
CA MET A 95 -4.44 -0.07 -1.35
C MET A 95 -5.66 0.74 -0.93
N THR A 96 -5.51 1.59 0.09
CA THR A 96 -6.60 2.46 0.57
C THR A 96 -6.66 3.71 -0.30
N ILE A 97 -7.33 3.59 -1.43
CA ILE A 97 -7.41 4.63 -2.46
C ILE A 97 -8.80 4.66 -3.10
N ASN A 98 -9.24 5.83 -3.54
CA ASN A 98 -10.58 6.04 -4.08
C ASN A 98 -10.53 6.68 -5.48
N ALA A 99 -10.50 8.02 -5.57
CA ALA A 99 -10.63 8.73 -6.84
C ALA A 99 -9.61 8.31 -7.92
N PRO A 100 -8.30 8.19 -7.63
CA PRO A 100 -7.30 7.75 -8.62
C PRO A 100 -7.05 6.23 -8.58
N ALA A 101 -7.95 5.43 -8.01
CA ALA A 101 -7.73 3.98 -7.81
C ALA A 101 -7.35 3.22 -9.09
N ALA A 102 -7.94 3.58 -10.24
CA ALA A 102 -7.64 2.93 -11.51
C ALA A 102 -6.18 3.14 -11.93
N LEU A 103 -5.62 4.34 -11.72
CA LEU A 103 -4.25 4.66 -12.06
C LEU A 103 -3.27 3.97 -11.12
N LEU A 104 -3.53 4.00 -9.80
CA LEU A 104 -2.68 3.32 -8.81
C LEU A 104 -2.72 1.79 -9.00
N LEU A 105 -3.86 1.22 -9.41
CA LEU A 105 -3.95 -0.20 -9.76
C LEU A 105 -3.11 -0.54 -11.00
N LEU A 106 -3.13 0.31 -12.03
CA LEU A 106 -2.27 0.12 -13.20
C LEU A 106 -0.79 0.17 -12.82
N LEU A 107 -0.37 1.17 -12.03
CA LEU A 107 1.01 1.25 -11.55
C LEU A 107 1.41 0.01 -10.75
N TYR A 108 0.54 -0.46 -9.86
CA TYR A 108 0.74 -1.70 -9.11
C TYR A 108 0.93 -2.91 -10.04
N GLN A 109 0.10 -3.07 -11.07
CA GLN A 109 0.19 -4.17 -12.03
C GLN A 109 1.47 -4.13 -12.88
N LEU A 110 1.99 -2.93 -13.17
CA LEU A 110 3.21 -2.77 -13.97
C LEU A 110 4.49 -3.08 -13.18
N VAL A 111 4.44 -3.06 -11.84
CA VAL A 111 5.59 -3.39 -10.98
C VAL A 111 5.52 -4.79 -10.34
N GLY A 112 4.34 -5.42 -10.39
CA GLY A 112 4.05 -6.74 -9.85
C GLY A 112 4.51 -7.91 -10.69
#